data_AF-A0A076MYT5-F1
#
_entry.id   AF-A0A076MYT5-F1
#
_cell.length_a   1.000
_cell.length_b   1.000
_cell.length_c   1.000
_cell.angle_alpha   90.00
_cell.angle_beta   90.00
_cell.angle_gamma   90.00
#
_symmetry.space_group_name_H-M   'P 1'
#
loop_
_entity.id
_entity.type
_entity.pdbx_description
1 polymer ?
#
loop_
_entity_poly.entity_id
_entity_poly.type
_entity_poly.pdbx_seq_one_letter_code
_entity_poly.pdbx_strand_id
1 'polypeptide(L)'
;MTPEIPPPLAELGRRLDHHRATAAHGNVAAEVDGHGNLTGLRLAAGTLRRVHPDVLGREIVFAVAAARAAAAEHRRQAMSAVLPGMAT
;
A
#
# COMPACT_ATOMS: atom_id res chain seq x y z
N MET A 1 -28.63 3.16 -17.41
CA MET A 1 -28.72 1.87 -16.68
C MET A 1 -27.37 1.68 -16.00
N THR A 2 -27.27 2.06 -14.72
CA THR A 2 -26.00 1.94 -13.98
C THR A 2 -25.76 0.46 -13.69
N PRO A 3 -24.61 -0.12 -14.06
CA PRO A 3 -24.33 -1.52 -13.73
C PRO A 3 -24.26 -1.68 -12.20
N GLU A 4 -25.06 -2.60 -11.67
CA GLU A 4 -25.05 -2.94 -10.24
C GLU A 4 -23.79 -3.77 -9.93
N ILE A 5 -22.97 -3.28 -9.01
CA ILE A 5 -21.75 -3.98 -8.58
C ILE A 5 -22.17 -5.14 -7.66
N PRO A 6 -21.72 -6.39 -7.91
CA PRO A 6 -21.99 -7.51 -7.04
C PRO A 6 -21.60 -7.23 -5.58
N PRO A 7 -22.42 -7.57 -4.57
CA PRO A 7 -22.16 -7.26 -3.16
C PRO A 7 -20.77 -7.68 -2.64
N PRO A 8 -20.22 -8.86 -3.01
CA PRO A 8 -18.86 -9.24 -2.60
C PRO A 8 -17.77 -8.32 -3.14
N LEU A 9 -17.94 -7.77 -4.35
CA LEU A 9 -17.00 -6.84 -4.97
C LEU A 9 -17.11 -5.44 -4.36
N ALA A 10 -18.32 -5.00 -4.02
CA ALA A 10 -18.54 -3.74 -3.30
C ALA A 10 -17.87 -3.77 -1.91
N GLU A 11 -17.98 -4.91 -1.20
CA GLU A 11 -17.32 -5.09 0.10
C GLU A 11 -15.79 -5.15 -0.02
N LEU A 12 -15.27 -5.83 -1.05
CA LEU A 12 -13.84 -5.82 -1.35
C LEU A 12 -13.34 -4.40 -1.63
N GLY A 13 -14.08 -3.60 -2.40
CA GLY A 13 -13.77 -2.19 -2.65
C GLY A 13 -13.64 -1.40 -1.35
N ARG A 14 -14.66 -1.45 -0.47
CA ARG A 14 -14.62 -0.78 0.84
C ARG A 14 -13.45 -1.22 1.71
N ARG A 15 -13.14 -2.52 1.71
CA ARG A 15 -11.99 -3.06 2.47
C ARG A 15 -10.67 -2.52 1.96
N LEU A 16 -10.50 -2.39 0.65
CA LEU A 16 -9.30 -1.81 0.05
C LEU A 16 -9.19 -0.30 0.32
N ASP A 17 -10.30 0.43 0.30
CA ASP A 17 -10.33 1.87 0.58
C ASP A 17 -9.87 2.20 2.02
N HIS A 18 -10.16 1.31 2.97
CA HIS A 18 -9.72 1.45 4.35
C HIS A 18 -8.37 0.78 4.65
N HIS A 19 -7.80 0.03 3.70
CA HIS A 19 -6.55 -0.68 3.92
C HIS A 19 -5.35 0.28 3.88
N ARG A 20 -4.40 0.04 4.77
CA ARG A 20 -3.11 0.74 4.81
C ARG A 20 -1.98 -0.27 4.94
N ALA A 21 -0.94 -0.11 4.13
CA ALA A 21 0.27 -0.89 4.20
C ALA A 21 1.46 0.01 4.52
N THR A 22 2.32 -0.42 5.44
CA THR A 22 3.50 0.33 5.86
C THR A 22 4.76 -0.48 5.64
N ALA A 23 5.82 0.17 5.19
CA ALA A 23 7.16 -0.42 5.16
C ALA A 23 8.22 0.61 5.55
N ALA A 24 9.33 0.13 6.11
CA ALA A 24 10.45 0.96 6.53
C ALA A 24 11.75 0.54 5.83
N HIS A 25 12.59 1.52 5.53
CA HIS A 25 13.93 1.33 5.01
C HIS A 25 14.84 2.46 5.51
N GLY A 26 15.94 2.10 6.17
CA GLY A 26 16.84 3.08 6.78
C GLY A 26 16.10 4.00 7.76
N ASN A 27 16.14 5.30 7.49
CA ASN A 27 15.52 6.33 8.34
C ASN A 27 14.08 6.69 7.92
N VAL A 28 13.51 5.96 6.96
CA VAL A 28 12.23 6.29 6.34
C VAL A 28 11.22 5.19 6.56
N ALA A 29 9.99 5.57 6.91
CA ALA A 29 8.82 4.71 6.86
C ALA A 29 7.78 5.33 5.92
N ALA A 30 7.26 4.54 4.99
CA ALA A 30 6.20 4.93 4.06
C ALA A 30 4.90 4.18 4.40
N GLU A 31 3.78 4.86 4.19
CA GLU A 31 2.42 4.32 4.29
C GLU A 31 1.71 4.52 2.95
N VAL A 32 1.08 3.47 2.44
CA VAL A 32 0.25 3.51 1.25
C VAL A 32 -1.16 3.00 1.53
N ASP A 33 -2.14 3.46 0.76
CA ASP A 33 -3.50 2.93 0.80
C ASP A 33 -3.61 1.56 0.07
N GLY A 34 -4.80 0.95 0.12
CA GLY A 34 -5.09 -0.32 -0.57
C GLY A 34 -5.02 -0.26 -2.10
N HIS A 35 -4.90 0.94 -2.68
CA HIS A 35 -4.66 1.16 -4.12
C HIS A 35 -3.16 1.36 -4.44
N GLY A 36 -2.33 1.57 -3.42
CA GLY A 36 -0.89 1.80 -3.55
C GLY A 36 -0.50 3.28 -3.68
N ASN A 37 -1.43 4.20 -3.40
CA ASN A 37 -1.13 5.62 -3.31
C ASN A 37 -0.41 5.93 -1.99
N LEU A 38 0.59 6.81 -2.03
CA LEU A 38 1.30 7.24 -0.84
C LEU A 38 0.40 8.13 0.02
N THR A 39 0.14 7.73 1.26
CA THR A 39 -0.70 8.47 2.22
C THR A 39 0.10 9.05 3.38
N GLY A 40 1.29 8.52 3.64
CA GLY A 40 2.14 8.98 4.73
C GLY A 40 3.61 8.70 4.49
N LEU A 41 4.46 9.61 4.97
CA LEU A 41 5.90 9.45 5.03
C LEU A 41 6.40 9.94 6.38
N ARG A 42 7.13 9.10 7.10
CA ARG A 42 7.74 9.44 8.39
C ARG A 42 9.25 9.29 8.27
N LEU A 43 9.96 10.32 8.73
CA LEU A 43 11.42 10.33 8.81
C LEU A 43 11.82 10.24 10.27
N ALA A 44 12.89 9.49 10.57
CA ALA A 44 13.47 9.49 11.90
C ALA A 44 13.98 10.90 12.28
N ALA A 45 14.01 11.21 13.58
CA ALA A 45 14.44 12.53 14.04
C ALA A 45 15.87 12.86 13.59
N GLY A 46 16.07 14.06 13.05
CA GLY A 46 17.39 14.51 12.59
C GLY A 46 17.84 13.97 11.23
N THR A 47 17.05 13.12 10.57
CA THR A 47 17.35 12.56 9.23
C THR A 47 17.70 13.65 8.22
N LEU A 48 16.87 14.69 8.13
CA LEU A 48 17.06 15.81 7.20
C LEU A 48 18.36 16.61 7.42
N ARG A 49 18.97 16.51 8.61
CA ARG A 49 20.22 17.21 8.93
C ARG A 49 21.46 16.32 8.75
N ARG A 50 21.29 15.00 8.87
CA ARG A 50 22.40 14.04 9.02
C ARG A 50 22.61 13.16 7.80
N VAL A 51 21.56 12.91 7.02
CA VAL A 51 21.61 12.00 5.87
C VAL A 51 21.80 12.80 4.60
N HIS A 52 22.73 12.37 3.75
CA HIS A 52 22.95 12.98 2.45
C HIS A 52 21.67 12.89 1.59
N PRO A 53 21.26 13.94 0.86
CA PRO A 53 20.01 13.95 0.09
C PRO A 53 19.85 12.77 -0.87
N ASP A 54 20.92 12.36 -1.57
CA ASP A 54 20.86 11.22 -2.49
C ASP A 54 20.61 9.88 -1.79
N VAL A 55 21.15 9.72 -0.59
CA VAL A 55 20.90 8.53 0.25
C VAL A 55 19.46 8.55 0.73
N LEU A 56 19.00 9.71 1.23
CA LEU A 56 17.61 9.87 1.68
C LEU A 56 16.61 9.61 0.54
N GLY A 57 16.87 10.12 -0.66
CA GLY A 57 16.04 9.89 -1.84
C GLY A 57 15.91 8.41 -2.16
N ARG A 58 17.00 7.65 -2.09
CA ARG A 58 16.99 6.19 -2.25
C ARG A 58 16.19 5.51 -1.14
N GLU A 59 16.40 5.89 0.13
CA GLU A 59 15.66 5.32 1.26
C GLU A 59 14.15 5.52 1.12
N ILE A 60 13.71 6.70 0.67
CA ILE A 60 12.31 6.99 0.39
C ILE A 60 11.77 6.06 -0.70
N VAL A 61 12.46 5.96 -1.84
CA VAL A 61 12.01 5.10 -2.96
C VAL A 61 11.90 3.65 -2.51
N PHE A 62 12.86 3.13 -1.75
CA PHE A 62 12.82 1.77 -1.23
C PHE A 62 11.66 1.54 -0.26
N ALA A 63 11.44 2.46 0.69
CA ALA A 63 10.32 2.34 1.64
C ALA A 63 8.97 2.37 0.92
N VAL A 64 8.78 3.26 -0.05
CA VAL A 64 7.54 3.37 -0.83
C VAL A 64 7.32 2.12 -1.70
N ALA A 65 8.36 1.62 -2.37
CA ALA A 65 8.28 0.41 -3.18
C ALA A 65 7.90 -0.81 -2.33
N ALA A 66 8.51 -0.96 -1.15
CA ALA A 66 8.18 -2.04 -0.22
C ALA A 66 6.74 -1.94 0.31
N ALA A 67 6.27 -0.73 0.66
CA ALA A 67 4.90 -0.53 1.11
C ALA A 67 3.88 -0.87 0.01
N ARG A 68 4.16 -0.47 -1.24
CA ARG A 68 3.35 -0.83 -2.41
C ARG A 68 3.32 -2.33 -2.67
N ALA A 69 4.45 -3.01 -2.54
CA ALA A 69 4.52 -4.46 -2.68
C ALA A 69 3.64 -5.17 -1.64
N ALA A 70 3.68 -4.71 -0.38
CA ALA A 70 2.82 -5.22 0.68
C ALA A 70 1.33 -4.98 0.39
N ALA A 71 0.95 -3.78 -0.06
CA ALA A 71 -0.44 -3.49 -0.46
C ALA A 71 -0.91 -4.37 -1.63
N ALA A 72 -0.04 -4.61 -2.62
CA ALA A 72 -0.35 -5.45 -3.77
C ALA A 72 -0.53 -6.93 -3.38
N GLU A 73 0.28 -7.45 -2.46
CA GLU A 73 0.13 -8.80 -1.91
C GLU A 73 -1.21 -8.93 -1.17
N HIS A 74 -1.55 -7.99 -0.26
CA HIS A 74 -2.84 -8.01 0.42
C HIS A 74 -4.02 -7.92 -0.54
N ARG A 75 -3.92 -7.11 -1.60
CA ARG A 75 -4.95 -7.03 -2.63
C ARG A 75 -5.13 -8.36 -3.36
N ARG A 76 -4.03 -9.02 -3.72
CA ARG A 76 -4.08 -10.35 -4.35
C ARG A 76 -4.76 -11.37 -3.44
N GLN A 77 -4.42 -11.39 -2.15
CA GLN A 77 -5.04 -12.28 -1.16
C GLN A 77 -6.53 -11.99 -0.99
N ALA A 78 -6.91 -10.72 -0.87
CA ALA A 78 -8.29 -10.30 -0.71
C ALA A 78 -9.15 -10.64 -1.95
N MET A 79 -8.59 -10.47 -3.14
CA MET A 79 -9.24 -10.85 -4.41
C MET A 79 -9.39 -12.37 -4.53
N SER A 80 -8.35 -13.14 -4.17
CA SER A 80 -8.40 -14.60 -4.15
C SER A 80 -9.45 -15.15 -3.18
N ALA A 81 -9.75 -14.43 -2.10
CA ALA A 81 -10.79 -14.82 -1.15
C ALA A 81 -12.23 -14.56 -1.67
N VAL A 82 -12.40 -13.70 -2.68
CA VAL A 82 -13.70 -13.37 -3.28
C VAL A 82 -13.99 -14.20 -4.54
N LEU A 83 -12.96 -14.60 -5.29
CA LEU A 83 -13.08 -15.47 -6.46
C LEU A 83 -13.20 -17.01 -6.27
N PRO A 84 -13.34 -17.63 -5.06
CA PRO A 84 -13.47 -19.09 -4.95
C PRO A 84 -14.66 -19.71 -5.70
N GLY A 85 -15.65 -18.91 -6.14
CA GLY A 85 -16.87 -19.37 -6.79
C GLY A 85 -16.96 -19.25 -8.33
N MET A 86 -15.89 -18.85 -9.03
CA MET A 86 -15.90 -18.72 -10.52
C MET A 86 -14.99 -19.71 -11.26
N ALA A 87 -14.40 -20.69 -10.56
CA ALA A 87 -13.52 -21.71 -11.14
C ALA A 87 -14.23 -23.05 -11.41
N THR A 88 -15.56 -23.07 -11.49
CA THR A 88 -16.36 -24.23 -11.90
C THR A 88 -17.42 -23.84 -12.90
#